data_AF-A0AAV4NIG3-F1
#
_entry.id   AF-A0AAV4NIG3-F1
#
_cell.length_a   1.000
_cell.length_b   1.000
_cell.length_c   1.000
_cell.angle_alpha   90.00
_cell.angle_beta   90.00
_cell.angle_gamma   90.00
#
_symmetry.space_group_name_H-M   'P 1'
#
loop_
_entity.id
_entity.type
_entity.pdbx_description
1 polymer ?
#
loop_
_entity_poly.entity_id
_entity_poly.type
_entity_poly.pdbx_seq_one_letter_code
_entity_poly.pdbx_strand_id
1 'polypeptide(L)'
;MQLGKKTRKVLVYEVNRTKGRHHRRKEICLPVPAQTLDVIGNRLCVGLPSAFHLYSVLDDSPPISLVNTDCSELSFFSHNLMDPYLAVELQNNEYLLVFSQLGVYVDGFGREK
;
A
#
# COMPACT_ATOMS: atom_id res chain seq x y z
N MET A 1 -16.15 20.69 -14.45
CA MET A 1 -15.60 19.34 -14.22
C MET A 1 -15.60 19.09 -12.73
N GLN A 2 -16.44 18.17 -12.24
CA GLN A 2 -16.53 17.88 -10.81
C GLN A 2 -15.32 17.01 -10.44
N LEU A 3 -14.41 17.57 -9.64
CA LEU A 3 -13.25 16.86 -9.12
C LEU A 3 -13.77 15.63 -8.36
N GLY A 4 -13.47 14.43 -8.86
CA GLY A 4 -13.96 13.18 -8.26
C GLY A 4 -13.66 13.17 -6.76
N LYS A 5 -14.69 12.91 -5.95
CA LYS A 5 -14.58 12.88 -4.48
C LYS A 5 -13.52 11.84 -4.10
N LYS A 6 -12.34 12.28 -3.65
CA LYS A 6 -11.26 11.37 -3.22
C LYS A 6 -11.77 10.55 -2.03
N THR A 7 -12.04 9.27 -2.27
CA THR A 7 -12.51 8.33 -1.25
C THR A 7 -11.32 7.72 -0.52
N ARG A 8 -11.46 7.54 0.80
CA ARG A 8 -10.47 6.85 1.64
C ARG A 8 -10.81 5.37 1.81
N LYS A 9 -11.47 4.79 0.81
CA LYS A 9 -11.95 3.42 0.87
C LYS A 9 -11.49 2.67 -0.36
N VAL A 10 -10.89 1.51 -0.15
CA VAL A 10 -10.61 0.54 -1.21
C VAL A 10 -11.61 -0.59 -1.07
N LEU A 11 -12.38 -0.83 -2.13
CA LEU A 11 -13.37 -1.91 -2.16
C LEU A 11 -12.76 -3.09 -2.90
N VAL A 12 -12.74 -4.25 -2.24
CA VAL A 12 -12.32 -5.52 -2.82
C VAL A 12 -13.56 -6.27 -3.24
N TYR A 13 -13.62 -6.65 -4.51
CA TYR A 13 -14.67 -7.49 -5.06
C TYR A 13 -14.08 -8.81 -5.52
N GLU A 14 -14.79 -9.88 -5.21
CA GLU A 14 -14.55 -11.19 -5.81
C GLU A 14 -15.42 -11.28 -7.07
N VAL A 15 -14.80 -11.53 -8.22
CA VAL A 15 -15.51 -11.72 -9.50
C VAL A 15 -15.73 -13.22 -9.70
N ASN A 16 -16.98 -13.62 -9.96
CA ASN A 16 -17.34 -15.02 -10.17
C ASN A 16 -18.23 -15.19 -11.40
N ARG A 17 -18.41 -16.43 -11.85
CA ARG A 17 -19.20 -16.75 -13.05
C ARG A 17 -20.71 -16.88 -12.79
N THR A 18 -21.19 -16.54 -11.59
CA THR A 18 -22.63 -16.66 -11.24
C THR A 18 -23.46 -15.49 -11.77
N LYS A 19 -24.79 -15.55 -11.65
CA LYS A 19 -25.70 -14.47 -12.07
C LYS A 19 -25.38 -13.11 -11.43
N GLY A 20 -24.78 -13.10 -10.23
CA GLY A 20 -24.36 -11.86 -9.54
C GLY A 20 -23.08 -11.22 -10.09
N ARG A 21 -22.27 -11.95 -10.87
CA ARG A 21 -20.97 -11.59 -11.48
C ARG A 21 -19.86 -11.10 -10.52
N HIS A 22 -20.20 -10.43 -9.43
CA HIS A 22 -19.25 -10.00 -8.42
C HIS A 22 -19.92 -9.90 -7.05
N HIS A 23 -19.14 -10.13 -5.99
CA HIS A 23 -19.57 -9.92 -4.61
C HIS A 23 -18.54 -9.04 -3.89
N ARG A 24 -19.01 -8.05 -3.13
CA ARG A 24 -18.11 -7.22 -2.32
C ARG A 24 -17.55 -8.08 -1.19
N ARG A 25 -16.25 -8.33 -1.22
CA ARG A 25 -15.57 -9.18 -0.25
C ARG A 25 -15.09 -8.39 0.95
N LYS A 26 -14.50 -7.21 0.71
CA LYS A 26 -13.88 -6.40 1.76
C LYS A 26 -13.97 -4.91 1.45
N GLU A 27 -13.98 -4.10 2.49
CA GLU A 27 -13.82 -2.65 2.43
C GLU A 27 -12.66 -2.28 3.35
N ILE A 28 -11.61 -1.69 2.78
CA ILE A 28 -10.44 -1.23 3.52
C ILE A 28 -10.56 0.28 3.69
N CYS A 29 -10.65 0.72 4.95
CA CYS A 29 -10.64 2.13 5.31
C CYS A 29 -9.19 2.61 5.46
N LEU A 30 -8.81 3.59 4.66
CA LEU A 30 -7.49 4.19 4.66
C LEU A 30 -7.49 5.50 5.48
N PRO A 31 -6.35 5.90 6.07
CA PRO A 31 -6.24 7.17 6.78
C PRO A 31 -6.39 8.37 5.82
N VAL A 32 -5.88 8.22 4.60
CA VAL A 32 -5.94 9.18 3.49
C VAL A 32 -6.24 8.43 2.18
N PRO A 33 -6.67 9.12 1.10
CA PRO A 33 -6.90 8.45 -0.18
C PRO A 33 -5.62 7.78 -0.69
N ALA A 34 -5.75 6.57 -1.24
CA ALA A 34 -4.64 5.91 -1.91
C ALA A 34 -4.12 6.77 -3.08
N GLN A 35 -2.80 6.86 -3.20
CA GLN A 35 -2.14 7.44 -4.37
C GLN A 35 -1.82 6.35 -5.39
N THR A 36 -1.44 5.16 -4.92
CA THR A 36 -1.19 3.98 -5.76
C THR A 36 -1.76 2.72 -5.14
N LEU A 37 -2.08 1.74 -5.99
CA LEU A 37 -2.51 0.40 -5.60
C LEU A 37 -1.75 -0.61 -6.46
N ASP A 38 -1.28 -1.68 -5.85
CA ASP A 38 -0.63 -2.80 -6.54
C ASP A 38 -0.92 -4.12 -5.81
N VAL A 39 -0.60 -5.25 -6.44
CA VAL A 39 -0.69 -6.58 -5.83
C VAL A 39 0.71 -7.16 -5.69
N ILE A 40 1.09 -7.46 -4.45
CA ILE A 40 2.38 -8.06 -4.13
C ILE A 40 2.13 -9.37 -3.39
N GLY A 41 2.59 -10.48 -3.95
CA GLY A 41 2.15 -11.82 -3.58
C GLY A 41 0.62 -11.91 -3.52
N ASN A 42 0.08 -12.21 -2.33
CA ASN A 42 -1.37 -12.30 -2.07
C ASN A 42 -1.92 -11.10 -1.28
N ARG A 43 -1.20 -9.97 -1.26
CA ARG A 43 -1.56 -8.77 -0.50
C ARG A 43 -1.81 -7.61 -1.42
N LEU A 44 -2.76 -6.75 -1.03
CA LEU A 44 -2.96 -5.46 -1.66
C LEU A 44 -1.92 -4.49 -1.10
N CYS A 45 -1.00 -4.02 -1.94
CA CYS A 45 -0.10 -2.93 -1.63
C CYS A 45 -0.83 -1.60 -1.86
N VAL A 46 -0.81 -0.72 -0.87
CA VAL A 46 -1.40 0.62 -0.94
C VAL A 46 -0.31 1.64 -0.70
N GLY A 47 -0.05 2.48 -1.69
CA GLY A 47 0.82 3.65 -1.55
C GLY A 47 0.04 4.87 -1.08
N LEU A 48 0.53 5.47 0.00
CA LEU A 48 0.08 6.75 0.58
C LEU A 48 1.26 7.73 0.57
N PRO A 49 1.04 9.04 0.82
CA PRO A 49 2.15 9.98 0.91
C PRO A 49 3.22 9.48 1.90
N SER A 50 4.45 9.29 1.42
CA SER A 50 5.57 8.75 2.18
C SER A 50 5.35 7.39 2.88
N ALA A 51 4.42 6.55 2.39
CA ALA A 51 4.16 5.25 3.00
C ALA A 51 3.69 4.19 2.00
N PHE A 52 4.01 2.93 2.32
CA PHE A 52 3.45 1.75 1.66
C PHE A 52 2.96 0.76 2.71
N HIS A 53 1.75 0.23 2.51
CA HIS A 53 1.14 -0.76 3.39
C HIS A 53 0.67 -1.99 2.63
N LEU A 54 0.95 -3.19 3.15
CA LEU A 54 0.47 -4.46 2.62
C LEU A 54 -0.74 -4.96 3.42
N TYR A 55 -1.92 -4.88 2.82
CA TYR A 55 -3.17 -5.37 3.40
C TYR A 55 -3.46 -6.82 2.97
N SER A 56 -3.89 -7.67 3.91
CA SER A 56 -4.49 -8.96 3.52
C SER A 56 -5.80 -8.74 2.79
N VAL A 57 -5.96 -9.43 1.66
CA VAL A 57 -7.20 -9.44 0.87
C VAL A 57 -8.15 -10.54 1.38
N LEU A 58 -7.61 -11.55 2.08
CA LEU A 58 -8.33 -12.76 2.49
C LEU A 58 -8.90 -12.69 3.91
N ASP A 59 -8.18 -12.03 4.81
CA ASP A 59 -8.48 -11.94 6.24
C ASP A 59 -8.36 -10.50 6.75
N ASP A 60 -8.72 -10.26 8.01
CA ASP A 60 -8.68 -8.94 8.66
C ASP A 60 -7.42 -8.70 9.49
N SER A 61 -6.30 -9.37 9.16
CA SER A 61 -5.02 -9.06 9.79
C SER A 61 -4.64 -7.59 9.60
N PRO A 62 -3.96 -6.98 10.60
CA PRO A 62 -3.42 -5.63 10.45
C PRO A 62 -2.51 -5.52 9.22
N PRO A 63 -2.51 -4.37 8.53
CA PRO A 63 -1.59 -4.15 7.43
C PRO A 63 -0.14 -4.14 7.93
N ILE A 64 0.78 -4.61 7.09
CA ILE A 64 2.22 -4.49 7.32
C ILE A 64 2.65 -3.13 6.78
N SER A 65 3.35 -2.32 7.57
CA SER A 65 4.00 -1.10 7.09
C SER A 65 5.37 -1.43 6.49
N LEU A 66 5.61 -0.99 5.26
CA LEU A 66 6.93 -1.10 4.61
C LEU A 66 7.79 0.15 4.82
N VAL A 67 7.22 1.20 5.41
CA VAL A 67 7.96 2.38 5.88
C VAL A 67 7.72 2.53 7.37
N ASN A 68 8.77 2.50 8.16
CA ASN A 68 8.69 2.78 9.60
C ASN A 68 9.39 4.12 9.91
N THR A 69 8.59 5.19 10.05
CA THR A 69 9.11 6.52 10.37
C THR A 69 9.59 6.68 11.81
N ASP A 70 9.26 5.74 12.70
CA ASP A 70 9.74 5.72 14.07
C ASP A 70 11.18 5.18 14.16
N CYS A 71 11.67 4.53 13.09
CA CYS A 71 13.08 4.20 12.93
C CYS A 71 13.86 5.44 12.44
N SER A 72 15.05 5.64 13.02
CA SER A 72 15.89 6.81 12.73
C SER A 72 16.23 6.97 11.25
N GLU A 73 16.39 5.85 10.57
CA GLU A 73 16.82 5.67 9.19
C GLU A 73 15.83 6.27 8.19
N LEU A 74 14.53 6.12 8.44
CA LEU A 74 13.46 6.56 7.53
C LEU A 74 12.69 7.79 8.05
N SER A 75 13.19 8.43 9.10
CA SER A 75 12.58 9.60 9.74
C SER A 75 12.47 10.84 8.82
N PHE A 76 13.22 10.88 7.73
CA PHE A 76 13.18 11.96 6.74
C PHE A 76 11.81 12.04 6.03
N PHE A 77 11.06 10.94 5.94
CA PHE A 77 9.71 10.90 5.38
C PHE A 77 8.70 11.73 6.18
N SER A 78 8.93 11.90 7.49
CA SER A 78 8.07 12.72 8.36
C SER A 78 8.18 14.22 8.08
N HIS A 79 9.29 14.66 7.48
CA HIS A 79 9.59 16.06 7.21
C HIS A 79 9.50 16.41 5.72
N ASN A 80 9.58 15.40 4.85
CA ASN A 80 9.50 15.56 3.40
C ASN A 80 8.49 14.55 2.84
N LEU A 81 7.26 15.02 2.59
CA LEU A 81 6.24 14.19 1.97
C LEU A 81 6.61 13.90 0.52
N MET A 82 6.63 12.62 0.15
CA MET A 82 6.94 12.16 -1.20
C MET A 82 5.81 11.31 -1.75
N ASP A 83 5.51 11.49 -3.03
CA ASP A 83 4.49 10.70 -3.69
C ASP A 83 5.01 9.27 -3.90
N PRO A 84 4.26 8.23 -3.53
CA PRO A 84 4.57 6.85 -3.83
C PRO A 84 4.30 6.58 -5.31
N TYR A 85 5.22 5.88 -5.99
CA TYR A 85 5.02 5.47 -7.38
C TYR A 85 4.76 3.96 -7.50
N LEU A 86 5.61 3.11 -6.93
CA LEU A 86 5.41 1.66 -6.92
C LEU A 86 6.27 0.99 -5.83
N ALA A 87 5.91 -0.23 -5.46
CA ALA A 87 6.72 -1.10 -4.61
C ALA A 87 7.05 -2.38 -5.39
N VAL A 88 8.33 -2.73 -5.50
CA VAL A 88 8.79 -3.95 -6.18
C VAL A 88 9.13 -5.00 -5.13
N GLU A 89 8.49 -6.17 -5.20
CA GLU A 89 8.89 -7.33 -4.43
C GLU A 89 10.21 -7.91 -4.97
N LEU A 90 11.15 -8.13 -4.08
CA LEU A 90 12.44 -8.75 -4.35
C LEU A 90 12.49 -10.12 -3.66
N GLN A 91 13.64 -10.80 -3.76
CA GLN A 91 13.83 -12.06 -3.06
C GLN A 91 13.86 -11.86 -1.53
N ASN A 92 13.72 -12.94 -0.76
CA ASN A 92 13.88 -12.94 0.70
C ASN A 92 12.98 -11.98 1.47
N ASN A 93 11.77 -11.70 0.95
CA ASN A 93 10.81 -10.78 1.57
C ASN A 93 11.42 -9.37 1.74
N GLU A 94 12.04 -8.87 0.68
CA GLU A 94 12.61 -7.54 0.58
C GLU A 94 11.91 -6.75 -0.51
N TYR A 95 11.98 -5.43 -0.44
CA TYR A 95 11.20 -4.53 -1.29
C TYR A 95 12.03 -3.33 -1.70
N LEU A 96 11.92 -2.91 -2.96
CA LEU A 96 12.33 -1.59 -3.40
C LEU A 96 11.08 -0.70 -3.48
N LEU A 97 11.01 0.30 -2.61
CA LEU A 97 9.95 1.31 -2.58
C LEU A 97 10.39 2.52 -3.39
N VAL A 98 9.64 2.86 -4.45
CA VAL A 98 9.96 3.98 -5.33
C VAL A 98 9.03 5.15 -5.02
N PHE A 99 9.63 6.27 -4.65
CA PHE A 99 8.97 7.55 -4.41
C PHE A 99 9.37 8.56 -5.49
N SER A 100 8.73 9.72 -5.48
CA SER A 100 8.98 10.79 -6.46
C SER A 100 10.41 11.33 -6.50
N GLN A 101 11.17 11.21 -5.40
CA GLN A 101 12.53 11.77 -5.30
C GLN A 101 13.62 10.74 -5.00
N LEU A 102 13.26 9.52 -4.57
CA LEU A 102 14.21 8.49 -4.18
C LEU A 102 13.60 7.09 -4.23
N GLY A 103 14.46 6.08 -4.10
CA GLY A 103 14.07 4.71 -3.80
C GLY A 103 14.62 4.28 -2.45
N VAL A 104 13.86 3.47 -1.70
CA VAL A 104 14.29 2.88 -0.42
C VAL A 104 14.22 1.36 -0.53
N TYR A 105 15.30 0.69 -0.16
CA TYR A 105 15.34 -0.76 -0.05
C TYR A 105 15.07 -1.16 1.41
N VAL A 106 14.07 -2.02 1.61
CA VAL A 106 13.61 -2.42 2.94
C VAL A 106 13.38 -3.93 3.01
N ASP A 107 13.45 -4.49 4.21
CA ASP A 107 12.90 -5.81 4.48
C ASP A 107 11.36 -5.78 4.62
N GLY A 108 10.74 -6.95 4.74
CA GLY A 108 9.29 -7.06 4.88
C GLY A 108 8.73 -6.63 6.22
N PHE A 109 9.54 -6.03 7.09
CA PHE A 109 9.10 -5.32 8.29
C PHE A 109 9.33 -3.79 8.16
N GLY A 110 9.71 -3.31 6.97
CA GLY A 110 9.91 -1.89 6.68
C GLY A 110 11.19 -1.31 7.28
N ARG A 111 12.18 -2.15 7.60
CA ARG A 111 13.50 -1.72 8.07
C ARG A 111 14.43 -1.58 6.88
N GLU A 112 15.20 -0.49 6.85
CA GLU A 112 16.22 -0.26 5.82
C GLU A 112 17.28 -1.37 5.83
N LYS A 113 17.82 -1.67 4.65
CA LYS A 113 18.83 -2.70 4.40
C LYS A 113 20.06 -2.13 3.72
#